data_AF-A0A957RMA6-F1
#
_entry.id   AF-A0A957RMA6-F1
#
_cell.length_a   1.000
_cell.length_b   1.000
_cell.length_c   1.000
_cell.angle_alpha   90.00
_cell.angle_beta   90.00
_cell.angle_gamma   90.00
#
_symmetry.space_group_name_H-M   'P 1'
#
loop_
_entity.id
_entity.type
_entity.pdbx_description
1 polymer ?
#
loop_
_entity_poly.entity_id
_entity_poly.type
_entity_poly.pdbx_seq_one_letter_code
_entity_poly.pdbx_strand_id
1 'polypeptide(L)'
;MANIDPKTPGVYVEEISSDARPIQAVSTRTAGFVGVAPNAARAVNKAVAVNQWSEFLRDFASDETGDRKKFTSTHLSQAVFGFFLNGGERCIVVNIGTSGTIQNGLDVLEKIDGVAIVTAPGYITPEAYSAIREHCDKMRERVGILDGPENMDDDVMFQLSGESVATLGNWTMPEPSDLGQLTLYVPWIQVSNPERNSDKTLETMFVPPSGHIAGIWARSDATRGVHKAPANEIVNGALGLARQIT
;
A
#
# COMPACT_ATOMS: atom_id res chain seq x y z
N MET A 1 -31.13 1.13 36.72
CA MET A 1 -31.51 1.38 35.33
C MET A 1 -33.02 1.33 35.24
N ALA A 2 -33.68 2.48 35.07
CA ALA A 2 -35.13 2.54 34.91
C ALA A 2 -35.45 2.44 33.42
N ASN A 3 -36.13 1.36 33.03
CA ASN A 3 -36.63 1.15 31.68
C ASN A 3 -37.91 1.99 31.53
N ILE A 4 -37.85 3.07 30.74
CA ILE A 4 -39.00 3.96 30.51
C ILE A 4 -39.82 3.39 29.37
N ASP A 5 -40.99 2.86 29.68
CA ASP A 5 -41.98 2.35 28.72
C ASP A 5 -42.84 3.54 28.22
N PRO A 6 -42.68 4.02 26.97
CA PRO A 6 -43.31 5.27 26.51
C PRO A 6 -44.80 5.06 26.23
N LYS A 7 -45.66 5.45 27.17
CA LYS A 7 -47.14 5.32 27.07
C LYS A 7 -47.86 6.62 26.70
N THR A 8 -47.20 7.61 26.09
CA THR A 8 -47.87 8.85 25.70
C THR A 8 -47.29 9.43 24.41
N PRO A 9 -48.10 9.93 23.47
CA PRO A 9 -47.58 10.62 22.28
C PRO A 9 -46.83 11.88 22.69
N GLY A 10 -45.51 11.89 22.52
CA GLY A 10 -44.62 13.00 22.84
C GLY A 10 -43.22 12.77 22.26
N VAL A 11 -42.44 13.83 22.14
CA VAL A 11 -41.03 13.75 21.72
C VAL A 11 -40.18 13.51 22.97
N TYR A 12 -39.48 12.38 23.00
CA TYR A 12 -38.54 12.03 24.07
C TYR A 12 -37.11 12.28 23.57
N VAL A 13 -36.33 13.06 24.32
CA VAL A 13 -34.91 13.27 24.03
C VAL A 13 -34.12 12.31 24.91
N GLU A 14 -33.44 11.37 24.26
CA GLU A 14 -32.49 10.46 24.90
C GLU A 14 -31.08 10.99 24.60
N GLU A 15 -30.36 11.43 25.65
CA GLU A 15 -28.95 11.78 25.51
C GLU A 15 -28.14 10.49 25.47
N ILE A 16 -27.85 10.05 24.25
CA ILE A 16 -26.78 9.11 23.99
C ILE A 16 -25.48 9.90 24.19
N SER A 17 -24.63 9.49 25.12
CA SER A 17 -23.26 9.99 25.20
C SER A 17 -22.52 9.55 23.94
N SER A 18 -22.56 10.40 22.92
CA SER A 18 -21.75 10.23 21.73
C SER A 18 -20.31 10.54 22.13
N ASP A 19 -19.49 9.50 22.28
CA ASP A 19 -18.04 9.62 22.11
C ASP A 19 -17.79 10.00 20.63
N ALA A 20 -18.09 11.25 20.29
CA ALA A 20 -17.85 11.80 18.98
C ALA A 20 -16.34 11.93 18.81
N ARG A 21 -15.73 10.93 18.18
CA ARG A 21 -14.37 11.07 17.65
C ARG A 21 -14.39 12.31 16.74
N PRO A 22 -13.54 13.32 16.97
CA PRO A 22 -13.47 14.47 16.09
C PRO A 22 -13.26 14.01 14.65
N ILE A 23 -14.02 14.56 13.72
CA ILE A 23 -13.82 14.32 12.28
C ILE A 23 -12.50 15.00 11.93
N GLN A 24 -11.41 14.23 11.97
CA GLN A 24 -10.15 14.70 11.42
C GLN A 24 -10.28 14.70 9.90
N ALA A 25 -9.87 15.81 9.28
CA ALA A 25 -9.66 15.84 7.85
C ALA A 25 -8.58 14.80 7.53
N VAL A 26 -9.00 13.65 7.02
CA VAL A 26 -8.09 12.62 6.53
C VAL A 26 -7.50 13.17 5.24
N SER A 27 -6.18 13.36 5.22
CA SER A 27 -5.48 13.58 3.97
C SER A 27 -5.65 12.31 3.13
N THR A 28 -6.34 12.43 2.00
CA THR A 28 -6.56 11.36 1.01
C THR A 28 -5.26 10.86 0.36
N ARG A 29 -4.10 11.38 0.80
CA ARG A 29 -2.76 11.15 0.25
C ARG A 29 -1.88 10.25 1.10
N THR A 30 -2.30 9.92 2.33
CA THR A 30 -1.46 9.09 3.21
C THR A 30 -1.56 7.63 2.79
N ALA A 31 -0.43 7.05 2.37
CA ALA A 31 -0.33 5.63 2.04
C ALA A 31 0.19 4.81 3.22
N GLY A 32 -0.35 3.61 3.40
CA GLY A 32 0.10 2.60 4.34
C GLY A 32 0.80 1.48 3.59
N PHE A 33 2.07 1.24 3.92
CA PHE A 33 2.90 0.20 3.33
C PHE A 33 3.15 -0.90 4.35
N VAL A 34 2.87 -2.14 3.96
CA VAL A 34 3.14 -3.34 4.77
C VAL A 34 4.11 -4.25 4.04
N GLY A 35 5.15 -4.74 4.72
CA GLY A 35 6.06 -5.72 4.14
C GLY A 35 7.32 -5.92 4.95
N VAL A 36 8.35 -6.51 4.34
CA VAL A 36 9.65 -6.73 4.96
C VAL A 36 10.59 -5.55 4.66
N ALA A 37 11.04 -4.88 5.71
CA ALA A 37 12.04 -3.82 5.62
C ALA A 37 13.45 -4.36 5.29
N PRO A 38 14.35 -3.51 4.74
CA PRO A 38 15.76 -3.87 4.52
C PRO A 38 16.43 -4.49 5.74
N ASN A 39 16.22 -3.89 6.92
CA ASN A 39 16.58 -4.50 8.19
C ASN A 39 15.32 -5.09 8.85
N ALA A 40 15.14 -6.40 8.67
CA ALA A 40 13.96 -7.11 9.15
C ALA A 40 13.77 -7.07 10.67
N ALA A 41 14.81 -6.77 11.48
CA ALA A 41 14.72 -6.69 12.93
C ALA A 41 14.30 -5.30 13.46
N ARG A 42 14.31 -4.27 12.61
CA ARG A 42 13.99 -2.89 13.02
C ARG A 42 12.50 -2.62 12.99
N ALA A 43 11.98 -1.98 14.04
CA ALA A 43 10.60 -1.49 14.12
C ALA A 43 9.53 -2.53 13.71
N VAL A 44 9.75 -3.80 14.04
CA VAL A 44 8.83 -4.90 13.72
C VAL A 44 7.47 -4.69 14.37
N ASN A 45 6.41 -4.84 13.60
CA ASN A 45 5.00 -4.66 13.99
C ASN A 45 4.73 -3.30 14.65
N LYS A 46 5.42 -2.25 14.18
CA LYS A 46 5.19 -0.87 14.58
C LYS A 46 4.84 -0.04 13.36
N ALA A 47 3.78 0.76 13.45
CA ALA A 47 3.47 1.79 12.47
C ALA A 47 4.39 2.99 12.69
N VAL A 48 5.23 3.29 11.69
CA VAL A 48 6.12 4.44 11.70
C VAL A 48 5.69 5.39 10.59
N ALA A 49 5.43 6.64 10.94
CA ALA A 49 5.18 7.69 9.96
C ALA A 49 6.49 8.16 9.34
N VAL A 50 6.56 8.16 8.02
CA VAL A 50 7.72 8.55 7.22
C VAL A 50 7.29 9.65 6.27
N ASN A 51 8.00 10.78 6.27
CA ASN A 51 7.69 11.91 5.39
C ASN A 51 8.76 12.12 4.29
N GLN A 52 9.88 11.41 4.39
CA GLN A 52 10.98 11.52 3.43
C GLN A 52 11.79 10.23 3.36
N TRP A 53 12.45 10.01 2.22
CA TRP A 53 13.28 8.82 2.01
C TRP A 53 14.41 8.64 3.03
N SER A 54 15.08 9.72 3.44
CA SER A 54 16.15 9.67 4.45
C SER A 54 15.66 9.23 5.83
N GLU A 55 14.40 9.50 6.16
CA GLU A 55 13.75 9.05 7.39
C GLU A 55 13.47 7.55 7.33
N PHE A 56 12.98 7.05 6.19
CA PHE A 56 12.83 5.60 5.96
C PHE A 56 14.15 4.86 6.18
N LEU A 57 15.24 5.35 5.56
CA LEU A 57 16.55 4.71 5.69
C LEU A 57 17.05 4.69 7.14
N ARG A 58 16.79 5.76 7.91
CA ARG A 58 17.14 5.84 9.33
C ARG A 58 16.40 4.79 10.15
N ASP A 59 15.10 4.61 9.90
CA ASP A 59 14.25 3.81 10.79
C ASP A 59 14.21 2.33 10.39
N PHE A 60 14.43 2.01 9.11
CA PHE A 60 14.23 0.67 8.55
C PHE A 60 15.44 0.06 7.84
N ALA A 61 16.48 0.85 7.51
CA ALA A 61 17.63 0.37 6.74
C ALA A 61 18.96 0.45 7.49
N SER A 62 19.04 1.21 8.60
CA SER A 62 20.28 1.30 9.39
C SER A 62 20.59 -0.01 10.12
N ASP A 63 21.86 -0.42 10.08
CA ASP A 63 22.36 -1.55 10.85
C ASP A 63 22.46 -1.22 12.36
N GLU A 64 22.81 -2.20 13.21
CA GLU A 64 23.04 -2.00 14.65
C GLU A 64 24.10 -0.93 14.94
N THR A 65 25.09 -0.79 14.04
CA THR A 65 26.16 0.22 14.11
C THR A 65 25.74 1.59 13.57
N GLY A 66 24.53 1.73 13.02
CA GLY A 66 24.01 2.97 12.46
C GLY A 66 24.59 3.37 11.10
N ASP A 67 25.41 2.51 10.47
CA ASP A 67 25.90 2.75 9.11
C ASP A 67 24.76 2.59 8.10
N ARG A 68 24.69 3.52 7.14
CA ARG A 68 23.67 3.60 6.09
C ARG A 68 24.17 3.07 4.74
N LYS A 69 25.46 2.72 4.66
CA LYS A 69 26.17 2.52 3.39
C LYS A 69 25.87 1.21 2.68
N LYS A 70 25.24 0.23 3.35
CA LYS A 70 24.90 -1.06 2.75
C LYS A 70 23.64 -1.62 3.40
N PHE A 71 22.48 -1.28 2.84
CA PHE A 71 21.24 -1.97 3.15
C PHE A 71 21.01 -3.08 2.09
N THR A 72 19.92 -3.84 2.22
CA THR A 72 19.46 -4.77 1.16
C THR A 72 18.13 -4.27 0.60
N SER A 73 18.03 -4.14 -0.71
CA SER A 73 16.83 -3.67 -1.40
C SER A 73 15.71 -4.69 -1.29
N THR A 74 14.63 -4.31 -0.60
CA THR A 74 13.38 -5.08 -0.52
C THR A 74 12.28 -4.44 -1.34
N HIS A 75 11.25 -5.21 -1.73
CA HIS A 75 10.06 -4.67 -2.40
C HIS A 75 9.42 -3.52 -1.62
N LEU A 76 9.38 -3.60 -0.28
CA LEU A 76 8.90 -2.53 0.57
C LEU A 76 9.73 -1.24 0.41
N SER A 77 11.06 -1.36 0.46
CA SER A 77 11.95 -0.20 0.32
C SER A 77 11.83 0.47 -1.04
N GLN A 78 11.71 -0.31 -2.12
CA GLN A 78 11.55 0.21 -3.47
C GLN A 78 10.18 0.86 -3.68
N ALA A 79 9.13 0.28 -3.09
CA ALA A 79 7.80 0.86 -3.14
C ALA A 79 7.73 2.21 -2.41
N VAL A 80 8.33 2.31 -1.22
CA VAL A 80 8.42 3.58 -0.46
C VAL A 80 9.27 4.61 -1.21
N PHE A 81 10.39 4.19 -1.81
CA PHE A 81 11.20 5.07 -2.66
C PHE A 81 10.40 5.59 -3.86
N GLY A 82 9.72 4.70 -4.58
CA GLY A 82 8.86 5.02 -5.71
C GLY A 82 7.71 5.95 -5.34
N PHE A 83 7.11 5.78 -4.16
CA PHE A 83 6.08 6.66 -3.62
C PHE A 83 6.58 8.11 -3.50
N PHE A 84 7.73 8.31 -2.86
CA PHE A 84 8.32 9.64 -2.71
C PHE A 84 8.78 10.23 -4.05
N LEU A 85 9.35 9.43 -4.95
CA LEU A 85 9.73 9.90 -6.30
C LEU A 85 8.53 10.36 -7.13
N ASN A 86 7.35 9.79 -6.89
CA ASN A 86 6.14 10.12 -7.62
C ASN A 86 5.29 11.21 -6.97
N GLY A 87 5.75 11.82 -5.88
CA GLY A 87 5.10 12.97 -5.25
C GLY A 87 4.24 12.62 -4.03
N GLY A 88 4.42 11.45 -3.44
CA GLY A 88 3.92 11.13 -2.12
C GLY A 88 4.61 11.97 -1.04
N GLU A 89 3.85 12.51 -0.09
CA GLU A 89 4.37 13.40 0.97
C GLU A 89 4.52 12.69 2.31
N ARG A 90 3.61 11.77 2.63
CA ARG A 90 3.57 11.07 3.91
C ARG A 90 3.08 9.66 3.72
N CYS A 91 3.78 8.72 4.32
CA CYS A 91 3.33 7.34 4.41
C CYS A 91 3.52 6.76 5.80
N ILE A 92 2.75 5.72 6.10
CA ILE A 92 2.90 4.89 7.29
C ILE A 92 3.53 3.59 6.82
N VAL A 93 4.66 3.21 7.40
CA VAL A 93 5.35 1.97 7.08
C VAL A 93 5.22 1.03 8.26
N VAL A 94 4.84 -0.21 7.98
CA VAL A 94 4.80 -1.31 8.94
C VAL A 94 5.71 -2.42 8.46
N ASN A 95 6.81 -2.63 9.19
CA ASN A 95 7.70 -3.76 8.95
C ASN A 95 7.15 -5.00 9.68
N ILE A 96 6.92 -6.09 8.96
CA ILE A 96 6.44 -7.35 9.56
C ILE A 96 7.60 -8.29 9.98
N GLY A 97 8.83 -8.00 9.56
CA GLY A 97 10.01 -8.85 9.80
C GLY A 97 9.95 -10.18 9.04
N THR A 98 10.99 -11.02 9.17
CA THR A 98 11.16 -12.23 8.33
C THR A 98 10.08 -13.30 8.54
N SER A 99 9.44 -13.34 9.71
CA SER A 99 8.44 -14.35 10.07
C SER A 99 7.04 -13.78 10.27
N GLY A 100 6.85 -12.48 10.04
CA GLY A 100 5.54 -11.84 10.19
C GLY A 100 4.63 -12.11 9.00
N THR A 101 3.33 -12.00 9.24
CA THR A 101 2.29 -12.11 8.20
C THR A 101 1.78 -10.73 7.81
N ILE A 102 1.19 -10.61 6.62
CA ILE A 102 0.54 -9.37 6.17
C ILE A 102 -0.55 -8.93 7.14
N GLN A 103 -1.31 -9.89 7.69
CA GLN A 103 -2.34 -9.61 8.69
C GLN A 103 -1.78 -8.87 9.90
N ASN A 104 -0.61 -9.28 10.43
CA ASN A 104 -0.01 -8.59 11.57
C ASN A 104 0.31 -7.12 11.27
N GLY A 105 0.77 -6.84 10.05
CA GLY A 105 1.03 -5.47 9.62
C GLY A 105 -0.25 -4.65 9.46
N LEU A 106 -1.30 -5.25 8.91
CA LEU A 106 -2.61 -4.62 8.74
C LEU A 106 -3.29 -4.34 10.09
N ASP A 107 -3.23 -5.26 11.06
CA ASP A 107 -3.76 -5.07 12.42
C ASP A 107 -3.13 -3.86 13.13
N VAL A 108 -1.86 -3.59 12.85
CA VAL A 108 -1.16 -2.41 13.37
C VAL A 108 -1.63 -1.16 12.64
N LEU A 109 -1.83 -1.24 11.33
CA LEU A 109 -2.31 -0.13 10.50
C LEU A 109 -3.78 0.24 10.78
N GLU A 110 -4.60 -0.70 11.26
CA GLU A 110 -5.98 -0.44 11.72
C GLU A 110 -6.04 0.56 12.88
N LYS A 111 -5.01 0.59 13.73
CA LYS A 111 -4.95 1.49 14.89
C LYS A 111 -4.58 2.92 14.52
N ILE A 112 -4.20 3.15 13.27
CA ILE A 112 -3.78 4.45 12.76
C ILE A 112 -4.89 5.02 11.90
N ASP A 113 -5.46 6.13 12.34
CA ASP A 113 -6.43 6.88 11.55
C ASP A 113 -5.71 7.66 10.43
N GLY A 114 -6.45 7.96 9.36
CA GLY A 114 -5.99 8.85 8.30
C GLY A 114 -5.11 8.22 7.22
N VAL A 115 -5.06 6.89 7.14
CA VAL A 115 -4.50 6.14 6.00
C VAL A 115 -5.59 5.98 4.95
N ALA A 116 -5.33 6.45 3.72
CA ALA A 116 -6.29 6.39 2.63
C ALA A 116 -5.97 5.27 1.62
N ILE A 117 -4.68 5.01 1.41
CA ILE A 117 -4.20 4.00 0.46
C ILE A 117 -3.51 2.90 1.26
N VAL A 118 -3.77 1.63 0.97
CA VAL A 118 -3.09 0.49 1.60
C VAL A 118 -2.45 -0.38 0.53
N THR A 119 -1.21 -0.81 0.77
CA THR A 119 -0.54 -1.74 -0.13
C THR A 119 0.46 -2.64 0.61
N ALA A 120 0.61 -3.87 0.10
CA ALA A 120 1.65 -4.80 0.52
C ALA A 120 2.53 -5.15 -0.69
N PRO A 121 3.58 -4.35 -0.98
CA PRO A 121 4.31 -4.44 -2.24
C PRO A 121 4.96 -5.81 -2.44
N GLY A 122 4.65 -6.45 -3.57
CA GLY A 122 5.22 -7.74 -3.96
C GLY A 122 4.63 -8.97 -3.23
N TYR A 123 3.56 -8.79 -2.45
CA TYR A 123 2.80 -9.90 -1.88
C TYR A 123 1.61 -10.24 -2.77
N ILE A 124 1.79 -11.25 -3.63
CA ILE A 124 0.82 -11.65 -4.65
C ILE A 124 0.03 -12.91 -4.28
N THR A 125 0.15 -13.39 -3.03
CA THR A 125 -0.51 -14.63 -2.60
C THR A 125 -1.98 -14.40 -2.31
N PRO A 126 -2.85 -15.41 -2.47
CA PRO A 126 -4.28 -15.28 -2.19
C PRO A 126 -4.56 -14.82 -0.75
N GLU A 127 -3.75 -15.25 0.21
CA GLU A 127 -3.85 -14.86 1.62
C GLU A 127 -3.53 -13.38 1.84
N ALA A 128 -2.55 -12.84 1.10
CA ALA A 128 -2.23 -11.43 1.17
C ALA A 128 -3.36 -10.58 0.56
N TYR A 129 -3.92 -11.00 -0.57
CA TYR A 129 -5.05 -10.31 -1.19
C TYR A 129 -6.30 -10.35 -0.31
N SER A 130 -6.63 -11.51 0.27
CA SER A 130 -7.79 -11.62 1.17
C SER A 130 -7.62 -10.75 2.41
N ALA A 131 -6.42 -10.71 2.99
CA ALA A 131 -6.13 -9.86 4.15
C ALA A 131 -6.29 -8.37 3.82
N ILE A 132 -5.78 -7.90 2.67
CA ILE A 132 -5.94 -6.51 2.24
C ILE A 132 -7.40 -6.18 1.94
N ARG A 133 -8.13 -7.10 1.29
CA ARG A 133 -9.56 -6.98 1.02
C ARG A 133 -10.35 -6.78 2.30
N GLU A 134 -10.22 -7.72 3.24
CA GLU A 134 -10.92 -7.69 4.53
C GLU A 134 -10.59 -6.43 5.32
N HIS A 135 -9.34 -5.98 5.27
CA HIS A 135 -8.93 -4.73 5.90
C HIS A 135 -9.60 -3.50 5.26
N CYS A 136 -9.68 -3.42 3.93
CA CYS A 136 -10.33 -2.31 3.24
C CYS A 136 -11.85 -2.32 3.47
N ASP A 137 -12.49 -3.49 3.43
CA ASP A 137 -13.92 -3.68 3.70
C ASP A 137 -14.28 -3.25 5.13
N LYS A 138 -13.40 -3.56 6.10
CA LYS A 138 -13.59 -3.22 7.51
C LYS A 138 -13.44 -1.73 7.79
N MET A 139 -12.41 -1.10 7.23
CA MET A 139 -12.15 0.33 7.47
C MET A 139 -13.13 1.20 6.67
N ARG A 140 -13.46 0.81 5.43
CA ARG A 140 -14.37 1.51 4.49
C ARG A 140 -13.83 2.81 3.89
N GLU A 141 -12.90 3.51 4.53
CA GLU A 141 -12.26 4.70 3.94
C GLU A 141 -11.01 4.40 3.10
N ARG A 142 -10.56 3.15 3.11
CA ARG A 142 -9.28 2.73 2.52
C ARG A 142 -9.45 2.11 1.14
N VAL A 143 -8.49 2.37 0.26
CA VAL A 143 -8.39 1.75 -1.05
C VAL A 143 -7.11 0.92 -1.12
N GLY A 144 -7.24 -0.35 -1.49
CA GLY A 144 -6.14 -1.28 -1.65
C GLY A 144 -5.53 -1.21 -3.06
N ILE A 145 -4.20 -1.07 -3.12
CA ILE A 145 -3.42 -1.23 -4.35
C ILE A 145 -2.69 -2.57 -4.29
N LEU A 146 -3.08 -3.46 -5.18
CA LEU A 146 -2.57 -4.81 -5.35
C LEU A 146 -1.62 -4.86 -6.56
N ASP A 147 -0.61 -5.71 -6.47
CA ASP A 147 0.34 -5.97 -7.55
C ASP A 147 0.06 -7.33 -8.19
N GLY A 148 0.12 -7.45 -9.51
CA GLY A 148 0.11 -8.78 -10.14
C GLY A 148 1.49 -9.47 -10.09
N PRO A 149 1.61 -10.70 -10.61
CA PRO A 149 2.90 -11.38 -10.77
C PRO A 149 3.87 -10.62 -11.71
N GLU A 150 5.18 -10.75 -11.46
CA GLU A 150 6.24 -10.13 -12.27
C GLU A 150 6.23 -10.68 -13.71
N ASN A 151 6.21 -12.00 -13.85
CA ASN A 151 6.20 -12.71 -15.12
C ASN A 151 4.79 -13.28 -15.33
N MET A 152 3.93 -12.49 -15.95
CA MET A 152 2.60 -12.95 -16.35
C MET A 152 2.64 -13.45 -17.80
N ASP A 153 2.18 -14.68 -18.04
CA ASP A 153 2.12 -15.28 -19.39
C ASP A 153 1.18 -14.48 -20.32
N ASP A 154 1.46 -14.55 -21.63
CA ASP A 154 0.73 -13.81 -22.68
C ASP A 154 -0.77 -14.10 -22.67
N ASP A 155 -1.12 -15.38 -22.53
CA ASP A 155 -2.51 -15.86 -22.50
C ASP A 155 -3.26 -15.31 -21.28
N VAL A 156 -2.55 -15.14 -20.17
CA VAL A 156 -3.10 -14.64 -18.91
C VAL A 156 -3.40 -13.15 -18.99
N MET A 157 -2.50 -12.36 -19.59
CA MET A 157 -2.70 -10.93 -19.81
C MET A 157 -3.89 -10.64 -20.74
N PHE A 158 -4.05 -11.43 -21.81
CA PHE A 158 -5.20 -11.29 -22.72
C PHE A 158 -6.51 -11.61 -22.02
N GLN A 159 -6.54 -12.66 -21.18
CA GLN A 159 -7.73 -13.05 -20.43
C GLN A 159 -8.15 -11.99 -19.39
N LEU A 160 -7.22 -11.33 -18.71
CA LEU A 160 -7.51 -10.21 -17.79
C LEU A 160 -8.21 -9.02 -18.47
N SER A 161 -8.05 -8.85 -19.79
CA SER A 161 -8.69 -7.78 -20.54
C SER A 161 -10.13 -8.10 -20.98
N GLY A 162 -10.57 -9.36 -20.85
CA GLY A 162 -11.81 -9.84 -21.47
C GLY A 162 -12.77 -10.64 -20.58
N GLU A 163 -12.31 -11.40 -19.58
CA GLU A 163 -13.17 -12.24 -18.73
C GLU A 163 -12.67 -12.37 -17.28
N SER A 164 -13.62 -12.58 -16.37
CA SER A 164 -13.37 -12.84 -14.94
C SER A 164 -12.75 -14.23 -14.75
N VAL A 165 -11.45 -14.37 -14.97
CA VAL A 165 -10.75 -15.64 -14.77
C VAL A 165 -10.27 -15.74 -13.31
N ALA A 166 -10.87 -16.65 -12.55
CA ALA A 166 -10.57 -16.85 -11.13
C ALA A 166 -9.14 -17.37 -10.87
N THR A 167 -8.58 -18.16 -11.79
CA THR A 167 -7.22 -18.73 -11.65
C THR A 167 -6.48 -18.67 -12.97
N LEU A 168 -5.32 -18.02 -12.97
CA LEU A 168 -4.48 -17.75 -14.13
C LEU A 168 -3.10 -18.37 -13.88
N GLY A 169 -2.90 -19.59 -14.41
CA GLY A 169 -1.70 -20.38 -14.12
C GLY A 169 -1.62 -20.76 -12.63
N ASN A 170 -0.49 -20.51 -11.99
CA ASN A 170 -0.29 -20.70 -10.54
C ASN A 170 -0.72 -19.49 -9.70
N TRP A 171 -1.25 -18.44 -10.33
CA TRP A 171 -1.70 -17.23 -9.66
C TRP A 171 -3.23 -17.16 -9.64
N THR A 172 -3.79 -16.71 -8.53
CA THR A 172 -5.24 -16.56 -8.36
C THR A 172 -5.59 -15.09 -8.34
N MET A 173 -6.56 -14.70 -9.18
CA MET A 173 -7.01 -13.32 -9.23
C MET A 173 -7.64 -12.94 -7.88
N PRO A 174 -7.37 -11.74 -7.34
CA PRO A 174 -8.02 -11.31 -6.12
C PRO A 174 -9.54 -11.25 -6.33
N GLU A 175 -10.28 -11.87 -5.41
CA GLU A 175 -11.73 -11.70 -5.34
C GLU A 175 -12.06 -10.21 -5.15
N PRO A 176 -13.09 -9.68 -5.85
CA PRO A 176 -13.48 -8.30 -5.70
C PRO A 176 -13.92 -8.02 -4.26
N SER A 177 -13.55 -6.84 -3.74
CA SER A 177 -14.13 -6.32 -2.50
C SER A 177 -15.60 -5.96 -2.69
N ASP A 178 -16.42 -6.09 -1.65
CA ASP A 178 -17.85 -5.77 -1.69
C ASP A 178 -18.13 -4.32 -2.09
N LEU A 179 -17.20 -3.40 -1.75
CA LEU A 179 -17.32 -1.96 -1.99
C LEU A 179 -16.47 -1.47 -3.19
N GLY A 180 -15.83 -2.37 -3.95
CA GLY A 180 -14.97 -1.98 -5.08
C GLY A 180 -13.73 -1.16 -4.70
N GLN A 181 -13.17 -1.39 -3.51
CA GLN A 181 -12.03 -0.66 -2.95
C GLN A 181 -10.66 -1.23 -3.34
N LEU A 182 -10.62 -2.25 -4.20
CA LEU A 182 -9.36 -2.86 -4.63
C LEU A 182 -9.04 -2.49 -6.07
N THR A 183 -7.76 -2.23 -6.31
CA THR A 183 -7.20 -1.96 -7.63
C THR A 183 -6.00 -2.87 -7.85
N LEU A 184 -5.89 -3.47 -9.03
CA LEU A 184 -4.78 -4.35 -9.41
C LEU A 184 -3.95 -3.67 -10.51
N TYR A 185 -2.64 -3.59 -10.31
CA TYR A 185 -1.71 -3.04 -11.28
C TYR A 185 -0.73 -4.07 -11.81
N VAL A 186 -0.61 -4.12 -13.13
CA VAL A 186 0.35 -4.89 -13.92
C VAL A 186 0.81 -4.01 -15.10
N PRO A 187 2.02 -4.21 -15.66
CA PRO A 187 3.09 -5.11 -15.23
C PRO A 187 4.03 -4.47 -14.20
N TRP A 188 5.04 -5.21 -13.74
CA TRP A 188 6.10 -4.67 -12.88
C TRP A 188 6.94 -3.63 -13.62
N ILE A 189 7.53 -2.72 -12.85
CA ILE A 189 8.26 -1.55 -13.37
C ILE A 189 9.76 -1.80 -13.19
N GLN A 190 10.54 -1.51 -14.22
CA GLN A 190 12.00 -1.56 -14.13
C GLN A 190 12.51 -0.23 -13.55
N VAL A 191 13.30 -0.30 -12.48
CA VAL A 191 13.89 0.88 -11.83
C VAL A 191 15.39 0.71 -11.63
N SER A 192 16.10 1.83 -11.48
CA SER A 192 17.50 1.80 -11.04
C SER A 192 17.55 1.43 -9.57
N ASN A 193 18.36 0.45 -9.21
CA ASN A 193 18.58 0.10 -7.82
C ASN A 193 19.30 1.27 -7.10
N PRO A 194 18.72 1.88 -6.05
CA PRO A 194 19.38 2.89 -5.22
C PRO A 194 20.58 2.34 -4.45
N GLU A 195 20.63 1.02 -4.21
CA GLU A 195 21.83 0.37 -3.71
C GLU A 195 22.87 0.28 -4.81
N ARG A 196 23.90 1.10 -4.64
CA ARG A 196 25.05 1.04 -5.51
C ARG A 196 25.85 -0.22 -5.15
N ASN A 197 25.94 -1.16 -6.09
CA ASN A 197 26.85 -2.29 -5.95
C ASN A 197 28.27 -1.80 -5.60
N SER A 198 29.05 -2.65 -4.93
CA SER A 198 30.47 -2.42 -4.65
C SER A 198 31.26 -2.00 -5.91
N ASP A 199 30.78 -2.42 -7.09
CA ASP A 199 31.40 -2.22 -8.39
C ASP A 199 30.89 -0.97 -9.14
N LYS A 200 30.08 -0.11 -8.49
CA LYS A 200 29.62 1.19 -9.02
C LYS A 200 28.73 1.13 -10.28
N THR A 201 28.33 -0.05 -10.73
CA THR A 201 27.39 -0.26 -11.83
C THR A 201 25.95 0.01 -11.37
N LEU A 202 25.14 0.59 -12.26
CA LEU A 202 23.70 0.76 -12.05
C LEU A 202 23.05 -0.59 -12.32
N GLU A 203 22.73 -1.35 -11.27
CA GLU A 203 21.89 -2.54 -11.41
C GLU A 203 20.45 -2.08 -11.57
N THR A 204 19.77 -2.56 -12.60
CA THR A 204 18.33 -2.36 -12.75
C THR A 204 17.60 -3.56 -12.16
N MET A 205 16.50 -3.32 -11.48
CA MET A 205 15.65 -4.38 -10.94
C MET A 205 14.19 -4.13 -11.30
N PHE A 206 13.39 -5.18 -11.39
CA PHE A 206 11.94 -5.07 -11.47
C PHE A 206 11.34 -4.93 -10.08
N VAL A 207 10.37 -4.03 -9.95
CA VAL A 207 9.70 -3.73 -8.68
C VAL A 207 8.18 -3.73 -8.86
N PRO A 208 7.44 -4.10 -7.81
CA PRO A 208 5.99 -3.98 -7.82
C PRO A 208 5.55 -2.53 -8.10
N PRO A 209 4.54 -2.31 -8.96
CA PRO A 209 4.08 -0.99 -9.33
C PRO A 209 3.39 -0.23 -8.19
N SER A 210 2.80 -0.93 -7.22
CA SER A 210 1.92 -0.36 -6.19
C SER A 210 2.46 0.88 -5.49
N GLY A 211 3.75 0.89 -5.12
CA GLY A 211 4.35 2.06 -4.47
C GLY A 211 4.46 3.29 -5.36
N HIS A 212 4.79 3.09 -6.64
CA HIS A 212 4.86 4.18 -7.61
C HIS A 212 3.47 4.75 -7.89
N ILE A 213 2.49 3.86 -8.06
CA ILE A 213 1.09 4.23 -8.28
C ILE A 213 0.52 4.97 -7.06
N ALA A 214 0.78 4.51 -5.84
CA ALA A 214 0.36 5.21 -4.62
C ALA A 214 0.91 6.65 -4.58
N GLY A 215 2.15 6.85 -5.03
CA GLY A 215 2.75 8.18 -5.14
C GLY A 215 2.07 9.04 -6.20
N ILE A 216 1.73 8.46 -7.36
CA ILE A 216 0.98 9.14 -8.42
C ILE A 216 -0.41 9.52 -7.95
N TRP A 217 -1.11 8.66 -7.22
CA TRP A 217 -2.41 8.98 -6.63
C TRP A 217 -2.30 10.15 -5.66
N ALA A 218 -1.31 10.13 -4.77
CA ALA A 218 -1.04 11.24 -3.85
C ALA A 218 -0.74 12.55 -4.60
N ARG A 219 0.06 12.51 -5.67
CA ARG A 219 0.39 13.67 -6.51
C ARG A 219 -0.82 14.18 -7.31
N SER A 220 -1.58 13.28 -7.91
CA SER A 220 -2.79 13.62 -8.69
C SER A 220 -3.82 14.28 -7.78
N ASP A 221 -4.04 13.71 -6.60
CA ASP A 221 -4.91 14.31 -5.60
C ASP A 221 -4.38 15.68 -5.13
N ALA A 222 -3.06 15.84 -4.99
CA ALA A 222 -2.48 17.13 -4.63
C ALA A 222 -2.66 18.23 -5.67
N THR A 223 -2.57 17.88 -6.95
CA THR A 223 -2.49 18.85 -8.04
C THR A 223 -3.81 19.06 -8.78
N ARG A 224 -4.64 18.02 -8.84
CA ARG A 224 -5.92 18.00 -9.58
C ARG A 224 -7.12 17.67 -8.68
N GLY A 225 -6.89 17.10 -7.49
CA GLY A 225 -7.93 16.67 -6.56
C GLY A 225 -8.50 15.28 -6.87
N VAL A 226 -9.08 14.64 -5.84
CA VAL A 226 -9.64 13.27 -5.87
C VAL A 226 -10.59 12.94 -7.03
N HIS A 227 -11.26 13.94 -7.60
CA HIS A 227 -12.27 13.75 -8.65
C HIS A 227 -11.65 13.48 -10.03
N LYS A 228 -10.34 13.71 -10.20
CA LYS A 228 -9.65 13.43 -11.46
C LYS A 228 -8.99 12.06 -11.40
N ALA A 229 -9.36 11.21 -12.35
CA ALA A 229 -8.72 9.90 -12.50
C ALA A 229 -7.19 10.05 -12.67
N PRO A 230 -6.38 9.30 -11.89
CA PRO A 230 -4.92 9.35 -11.94
C PRO A 230 -4.38 8.54 -13.13
N ALA A 231 -4.81 8.89 -14.34
CA ALA A 231 -4.41 8.24 -15.59
C ALA A 231 -3.65 9.22 -16.49
N ASN A 232 -2.80 8.69 -17.38
CA ASN A 232 -1.88 9.46 -18.25
C ASN A 232 -0.86 10.30 -17.47
N GLU A 233 -0.46 9.83 -16.30
CA GLU A 233 0.59 10.43 -15.47
C GLU A 233 1.95 9.78 -15.77
N ILE A 234 3.02 10.59 -15.73
CA ILE A 234 4.38 10.07 -15.91
C ILE A 234 4.79 9.35 -14.62
N VAL A 235 5.28 8.12 -14.76
CA VAL A 235 5.89 7.36 -13.66
C VAL A 235 7.35 7.77 -13.53
N ASN A 236 7.67 8.55 -12.50
CA ASN A 236 9.04 8.94 -12.21
C ASN A 236 9.84 7.74 -11.69
N GLY A 237 11.07 7.58 -12.17
CA GLY A 237 11.98 6.50 -11.78
C GLY A 237 11.84 5.22 -12.62
N ALA A 238 10.79 5.10 -13.43
CA ALA A 238 10.62 3.98 -14.36
C ALA A 238 11.57 4.09 -15.55
N LEU A 239 12.36 3.05 -15.79
CA LEU A 239 13.25 2.89 -16.95
C LEU A 239 12.61 2.03 -18.04
N GLY A 240 11.66 1.18 -17.66
CA GLY A 240 11.02 0.21 -18.52
C GLY A 240 9.93 -0.55 -17.77
N LEU A 241 9.37 -1.55 -18.44
CA LEU A 241 8.38 -2.45 -17.87
C LEU A 241 8.92 -3.87 -17.98
N ALA A 242 8.57 -4.75 -17.02
CA ALA A 242 8.86 -6.18 -17.11
C ALA A 242 8.29 -6.78 -18.40
N ARG A 243 7.18 -6.22 -18.88
CA ARG A 243 6.49 -6.64 -20.09
C ARG A 243 5.94 -5.44 -20.86
N GLN A 244 6.15 -5.40 -22.17
CA GLN A 244 5.43 -4.48 -23.04
C GLN A 244 4.07 -5.06 -23.39
N ILE A 245 3.01 -4.33 -23.09
CA ILE A 245 1.64 -4.67 -23.50
C ILE A 245 1.46 -4.11 -24.90
N THR A 246 1.27 -4.98 -25.90
CA THR A 246 1.05 -4.64 -27.31
C THR A 246 -0.35 -4.99 -27.73
#